data_AF-A0A9E0FN00-F1
#
_entry.id   AF-A0A9E0FN00-F1
#
_cell.length_a   1.000
_cell.length_b   1.000
_cell.length_c   1.000
_cell.angle_alpha   90.00
_cell.angle_beta   90.00
_cell.angle_gamma   90.00
#
_symmetry.space_group_name_H-M   'P 1'
#
loop_
_entity.id
_entity.type
_entity.pdbx_description
1 polymer ?
#
loop_
_entity_poly.entity_id
_entity_poly.type
_entity_poly.pdbx_seq_one_letter_code
_entity_poly.pdbx_strand_id
1 'polypeptide(L)'
;MSTDSKIAIVTGAGSGIGRASALALVEAGFHVVLAGRRQAELEETARRTLADTCTTMATDVSDEASVLALFEAVKARFGRLDLLFNNAGTGAPPVPMEEL
;
A
#
# COMPACT_ATOMS: atom_id res chain seq x y z
N MET A 1 14.82 -15.30 -0.11
CA MET A 1 14.40 -13.88 -0.25
C MET A 1 15.66 -13.07 -0.47
N SER A 2 15.74 -12.32 -1.57
CA SER A 2 16.86 -11.40 -1.78
C SER A 2 16.80 -10.35 -0.67
N THR A 3 17.83 -10.28 0.17
CA THR A 3 17.89 -9.36 1.32
C THR A 3 18.14 -7.90 0.92
N ASP A 4 18.17 -7.62 -0.39
CA ASP A 4 18.55 -6.31 -0.96
C ASP A 4 17.37 -5.48 -1.51
N SER A 5 16.17 -6.06 -1.61
CA SER A 5 15.01 -5.31 -2.13
C SER A 5 14.60 -4.20 -1.16
N LYS A 6 14.48 -2.97 -1.69
CA LYS A 6 13.92 -1.84 -0.94
C LYS A 6 12.45 -2.11 -0.60
N ILE A 7 12.01 -1.59 0.53
CA ILE A 7 10.67 -1.83 1.08
C ILE A 7 9.80 -0.59 0.86
N ALA A 8 8.67 -0.76 0.19
CA ALA A 8 7.67 0.30 0.02
C ALA A 8 6.35 -0.07 0.71
N ILE A 9 5.67 0.92 1.29
CA ILE A 9 4.26 0.83 1.66
C ILE A 9 3.45 1.66 0.68
N VAL A 10 2.38 1.09 0.14
CA VAL A 10 1.37 1.85 -0.62
C VAL A 10 0.03 1.72 0.09
N THR A 11 -0.52 2.85 0.55
CA THR A 11 -1.87 2.88 1.13
C THR A 11 -2.92 3.08 0.03
N GLY A 12 -4.08 2.45 0.17
CA GLY A 12 -5.09 2.42 -0.89
C GLY A 12 -4.65 1.57 -2.09
N ALA A 13 -3.76 0.60 -1.87
CA ALA A 13 -3.17 -0.24 -2.93
C ALA A 13 -4.17 -1.16 -3.64
N GLY A 14 -5.39 -1.30 -3.11
CA GLY A 14 -6.39 -2.20 -3.67
C GLY A 14 -6.98 -1.75 -5.00
N SER A 15 -6.88 -0.48 -5.41
CA SER A 15 -7.51 0.02 -6.64
C SER A 15 -6.86 1.31 -7.17
N GLY A 16 -7.24 1.71 -8.39
CA GLY A 16 -6.90 3.03 -8.95
C GLY A 16 -5.40 3.32 -8.96
N ILE A 17 -5.05 4.55 -8.58
CA ILE A 17 -3.66 5.04 -8.54
C ILE A 17 -2.81 4.21 -7.58
N GLY A 18 -3.33 3.86 -6.39
CA GLY A 18 -2.61 3.03 -5.43
C GLY A 18 -2.21 1.67 -6.00
N ARG A 19 -3.13 1.00 -6.71
CA ARG A 19 -2.82 -0.25 -7.41
C ARG A 19 -1.76 -0.05 -8.48
N ALA A 20 -1.93 0.95 -9.35
CA ALA A 20 -0.98 1.22 -10.43
C ALA A 20 0.43 1.53 -9.89
N SER A 21 0.54 2.35 -8.85
CA SER A 21 1.82 2.67 -8.21
C SER A 21 2.46 1.46 -7.55
N ALA A 22 1.67 0.60 -6.90
CA ALA A 22 2.20 -0.62 -6.30
C ALA A 22 2.82 -1.56 -7.35
N LEU A 23 2.13 -1.77 -8.48
CA LEU A 23 2.65 -2.59 -9.58
C LEU A 23 3.94 -2.01 -10.17
N ALA A 24 3.97 -0.69 -10.41
CA ALA A 24 5.15 -0.01 -10.91
C ALA A 24 6.35 -0.09 -9.95
N LEU A 25 6.11 -0.03 -8.63
CA LEU A 25 7.16 -0.19 -7.63
C LEU A 25 7.72 -1.61 -7.59
N VAL A 26 6.87 -2.63 -7.75
CA VAL A 26 7.33 -4.02 -7.90
C VAL A 26 8.19 -4.17 -9.15
N GLU A 27 7.77 -3.62 -10.30
CA GLU A 27 8.57 -3.60 -11.52
C GLU A 27 9.92 -2.88 -11.34
N ALA A 28 9.97 -1.88 -10.48
CA ALA A 28 11.20 -1.17 -10.09
C ALA A 28 12.07 -1.92 -9.05
N GLY A 29 11.70 -3.14 -8.65
CA GLY A 29 12.48 -4.00 -7.76
C GLY A 29 12.20 -3.83 -6.27
N PHE A 30 11.13 -3.12 -5.89
CA PHE A 30 10.71 -3.04 -4.49
C PHE A 30 9.94 -4.29 -4.06
N HIS A 31 10.07 -4.62 -2.77
CA HIS A 31 9.04 -5.41 -2.08
C HIS A 31 7.96 -4.44 -1.59
N VAL A 32 6.71 -4.66 -1.99
CA VAL A 32 5.62 -3.71 -1.71
C VAL A 32 4.63 -4.27 -0.70
N VAL A 33 4.46 -3.55 0.41
CA VAL A 33 3.37 -3.77 1.36
C VAL A 33 2.13 -3.04 0.86
N LEU A 34 1.16 -3.81 0.42
CA LEU A 34 -0.12 -3.35 -0.09
C LEU A 34 -1.06 -3.12 1.11
N ALA A 35 -1.26 -1.87 1.48
CA ALA A 35 -2.10 -1.49 2.62
C ALA A 35 -3.46 -0.94 2.15
N GLY A 36 -4.54 -1.40 2.78
CA GLY A 36 -5.88 -0.88 2.52
C GLY A 36 -6.98 -1.68 3.19
N ARG A 37 -8.20 -1.14 3.26
CA ARG A 37 -9.29 -1.72 4.06
C ARG A 37 -9.82 -3.07 3.55
N ARG A 38 -9.74 -3.31 2.24
CA ARG A 38 -10.40 -4.47 1.58
C ARG A 38 -9.36 -5.53 1.20
N GLN A 39 -9.22 -6.55 2.03
CA GLN A 39 -8.23 -7.62 1.86
C GLN A 39 -8.28 -8.28 0.47
N ALA A 40 -9.48 -8.61 -0.03
CA ALA A 40 -9.65 -9.26 -1.34
C ALA A 40 -9.08 -8.45 -2.52
N GLU A 41 -9.15 -7.11 -2.45
CA GLU A 41 -8.65 -6.20 -3.48
C GLU A 41 -7.12 -6.08 -3.45
N LEU A 42 -6.54 -6.16 -2.24
CA LEU A 42 -5.08 -6.23 -2.06
C LEU A 42 -4.54 -7.54 -2.63
N GLU A 43 -5.22 -8.64 -2.37
CA GLU A 43 -4.85 -9.95 -2.93
C GLU A 43 -5.02 -10.00 -4.45
N GLU A 44 -6.06 -9.36 -5.00
CA GLU A 44 -6.20 -9.21 -6.45
C GLU A 44 -5.02 -8.42 -7.04
N THR A 45 -4.56 -7.39 -6.35
CA THR A 45 -3.39 -6.61 -6.76
C THR A 45 -2.11 -7.45 -6.69
N ALA A 46 -1.89 -8.18 -5.60
CA ALA A 46 -0.74 -9.06 -5.43
C ALA A 46 -0.69 -10.20 -6.48
N ARG A 47 -1.85 -10.72 -6.92
CA ARG A 47 -1.92 -11.74 -7.98
C ARG A 47 -1.45 -11.25 -9.35
N ARG A 48 -1.29 -9.94 -9.55
CA ARG A 48 -0.78 -9.35 -10.79
C ARG A 48 0.74 -9.24 -10.84
N THR A 49 1.43 -9.64 -9.77
CA THR A 49 2.90 -9.58 -9.66
C THR A 49 3.50 -10.97 -9.55
N LEU A 50 4.83 -11.05 -9.57
CA LEU A 50 5.54 -12.30 -9.23
C LEU A 50 5.30 -12.67 -7.77
N ALA A 51 5.35 -13.97 -7.46
CA ALA A 51 5.27 -14.46 -6.09
C ALA A 51 6.33 -13.81 -5.19
N ASP A 52 5.98 -13.64 -3.91
CA ASP A 52 6.86 -13.06 -2.87
C ASP A 52 7.37 -11.63 -3.10
N THR A 53 6.83 -10.88 -4.07
CA THR A 53 7.15 -9.45 -4.27
C THR A 53 6.24 -8.49 -3.51
N CYS A 54 5.12 -9.00 -2.97
CA CYS A 54 4.14 -8.21 -2.24
C CYS A 54 3.82 -8.84 -0.88
N THR A 55 3.37 -7.99 0.06
CA THR A 55 2.70 -8.43 1.29
C THR A 55 1.40 -7.65 1.42
N THR A 56 0.27 -8.33 1.56
CA THR A 56 -1.03 -7.68 1.76
C THR A 56 -1.28 -7.47 3.24
N MET A 57 -1.76 -6.30 3.62
CA MET A 57 -2.16 -6.01 4.99
C MET A 57 -3.42 -5.15 5.01
N ALA A 58 -4.48 -5.67 5.64
CA ALA A 58 -5.66 -4.89 5.90
C ALA A 58 -5.29 -3.71 6.81
N THR A 59 -5.52 -2.49 6.33
CA THR A 59 -5.20 -1.27 7.08
C THR A 59 -6.26 -0.21 6.82
N ASP A 60 -6.82 0.33 7.89
CA ASP A 60 -7.60 1.56 7.85
C ASP A 60 -6.71 2.73 8.26
N VAL A 61 -6.38 3.61 7.31
CA VAL A 61 -5.50 4.76 7.59
C VAL A 61 -6.16 5.84 8.46
N SER A 62 -7.47 5.75 8.70
CA SER A 62 -8.18 6.64 9.62
C SER A 62 -8.16 6.15 11.08
N ASP A 63 -7.70 4.91 11.31
CA ASP A 63 -7.54 4.32 12.64
C ASP A 63 -6.05 4.28 13.02
N GLU A 64 -5.69 5.04 14.04
CA GLU A 64 -4.31 5.13 14.55
C GLU A 64 -3.75 3.75 14.94
N ALA A 65 -4.56 2.88 15.57
CA ALA A 65 -4.11 1.56 15.98
C ALA A 65 -3.79 0.67 14.77
N SER A 66 -4.60 0.77 13.71
CA SER A 66 -4.36 0.08 12.44
C SER A 66 -3.06 0.53 11.77
N VAL A 67 -2.79 1.85 11.77
CA VAL A 67 -1.55 2.41 11.25
C VAL A 67 -0.34 1.93 12.05
N LEU A 68 -0.39 1.99 13.39
CA LEU A 68 0.69 1.49 14.25
C LEU A 68 0.98 0.01 13.99
N ALA A 69 -0.05 -0.82 13.87
CA ALA A 69 0.09 -2.23 13.55
C ALA A 69 0.80 -2.46 12.20
N LEU A 70 0.49 -1.65 11.18
CA LEU A 70 1.15 -1.71 9.87
C LEU A 70 2.65 -1.45 9.98
N PHE A 71 3.06 -0.38 10.66
CA PHE A 71 4.47 -0.05 10.82
C PHE A 71 5.21 -1.06 11.68
N GLU A 72 4.61 -1.55 12.76
CA GLU A 72 5.21 -2.60 13.59
C GLU A 72 5.40 -3.92 12.80
N ALA A 73 4.43 -4.31 11.98
CA ALA A 73 4.56 -5.49 11.11
C ALA A 73 5.68 -5.31 10.07
N VAL A 74 5.78 -4.14 9.44
CA VAL A 74 6.84 -3.81 8.48
C VAL A 74 8.22 -3.84 9.16
N LYS A 75 8.33 -3.23 10.33
CA LYS A 75 9.56 -3.22 11.13
C LYS A 75 9.96 -4.62 11.56
N ALA A 76 9.03 -5.42 12.07
CA ALA A 76 9.31 -6.79 12.51
C ALA A 76 9.71 -7.71 11.35
N ARG A 77 9.09 -7.55 10.18
CA ARG A 77 9.34 -8.44 9.03
C ARG A 77 10.55 -8.04 8.20
N PHE A 78 10.76 -6.75 7.98
CA PHE A 78 11.77 -6.25 7.05
C PHE A 78 12.88 -5.42 7.71
N GLY A 79 12.65 -4.92 8.94
CA GLY A 79 13.62 -4.08 9.65
C GLY A 79 13.83 -2.67 9.07
N ARG A 80 13.15 -2.33 7.97
CA ARG A 80 13.31 -1.07 7.24
C ARG A 80 12.03 -0.67 6.50
N LEU A 81 11.95 0.61 6.16
CA LEU A 81 10.99 1.19 5.22
C LEU A 81 11.73 2.24 4.38
N ASP A 82 11.76 2.06 3.07
CA ASP A 82 12.49 2.92 2.14
C ASP A 82 11.59 3.94 1.43
N LEU A 83 10.31 3.61 1.27
CA LEU A 83 9.34 4.48 0.61
C LEU A 83 7.95 4.30 1.23
N LEU A 84 7.26 5.41 1.46
CA LEU A 84 5.86 5.44 1.86
C LEU A 84 5.06 6.26 0.85
N PHE A 85 4.06 5.65 0.22
CA PHE A 85 3.08 6.35 -0.59
C PHE A 85 1.74 6.45 0.16
N ASN A 86 1.52 7.60 0.78
CA ASN A 86 0.30 7.98 1.50
C ASN A 86 -0.83 8.35 0.52
N ASN A 87 -1.29 7.37 -0.26
CA ASN A 87 -2.27 7.56 -1.32
C ASN A 87 -3.72 7.31 -0.88
N ALA A 88 -3.96 6.55 0.19
CA ALA A 88 -5.33 6.31 0.65
C ALA A 88 -6.05 7.64 0.94
N GLY A 89 -7.21 7.83 0.30
CA GLY A 89 -8.03 9.01 0.46
C GLY A 89 -9.41 8.81 -0.15
N THR A 90 -10.34 9.67 0.23
CA THR A 90 -11.68 9.75 -0.34
C THR A 90 -11.88 11.16 -0.86
N GLY A 91 -12.49 11.30 -2.04
CA GLY A 91 -12.88 12.62 -2.54
C GLY A 91 -13.93 13.26 -1.63
N ALA A 92 -13.89 14.58 -1.50
CA ALA A 92 -15.01 15.34 -0.96
C ALA A 92 -16.23 15.18 -1.89
N PRO A 93 -17.47 15.36 -1.38
CA PRO A 93 -18.63 15.49 -2.24
C PRO A 93 -18.38 16.55 -3.31
N PRO A 94 -18.78 16.31 -4.57
CA PRO A 94 -18.62 17.31 -5.61
C PRO A 94 -19.47 18.54 -5.25
N VAL A 95 -18.83 19.71 -5.25
CA VAL A 95 -19.48 21.03 -5.16
C VAL A 95 -19.29 21.77 -6.50
N PRO A 96 -20.19 22.69 -6.87
CA PRO A 96 -19.95 23.61 -7.99
C PRO A 96 -18.57 24.27 -7.87
N MET A 97 -17.94 24.58 -9.01
CA MET A 97 -16.57 25.13 -9.00
C MET A 97 -16.51 26.46 -8.24
N GLU A 98 -17.60 27.23 -8.26
CA GLU A 98 -17.74 28.49 -7.56
C GLU A 98 -17.81 28.32 -6.02
N GLU A 99 -17.99 27.10 -5.53
CA GLU A 99 -18.12 26.73 -4.11
C GLU A 99 -16.95 25.89 -3.58
N LEU A 100 -15.89 25.69 -4.38
CA LEU A 100 -14.65 24.99 -3.98
C LEU A 100 -13.77 25.78 -3.02
#